data_AF-A0A0V1CPP0-F1
#
_entry.id   AF-A0A0V1CPP0-F1
#
_cell.length_a   1.000
_cell.length_b   1.000
_cell.length_c   1.000
_cell.angle_alpha   90.00
_cell.angle_beta   90.00
_cell.angle_gamma   90.00
#
_symmetry.space_group_name_H-M   'P 1'
#
loop_
_entity.id
_entity.type
_entity.pdbx_description
1 polymer ?
#
loop_
_entity_poly.entity_id
_entity_poly.type
_entity_poly.pdbx_seq_one_letter_code
_entity_poly.pdbx_strand_id
1 'polypeptide(L)'
;MSKTEKLDFDPYELLEVDEDATENDVIKAYRKQALKWHPDKNPDCKERASAMFLKISRSLEILTDASARAALNHLRKAKREAKKRFEHLDSKRRKLREELEVRENEVNLKKDEEQQAYKDLATEIERLRKAGSKILQQEREKVEKKVREERKPSSISHSDFVLKVKWDESVGNVSEESIREQFEKFCVVEDVIVSKGLKKFAILSFGSEEAMSKAKAACDDSAVPFRYASDKSKQCDQATETIAEFNPTNEYLDRTTLKGHLQFESDILSRMREAALKQNASKQ
;
A
#
# COMPACT_ATOMS: atom_id res chain seq x y z
N MET A 1 42.87 10.85 -59.30
CA MET A 1 42.49 11.35 -57.95
C MET A 1 43.77 11.48 -57.14
N SER A 2 44.20 12.71 -56.87
CA SER A 2 45.39 12.96 -56.04
C SER A 2 45.09 12.52 -54.60
N LYS A 3 45.87 11.58 -54.10
CA LYS A 3 45.80 11.10 -52.72
C LYS A 3 46.20 12.28 -51.82
N THR A 4 45.27 12.82 -51.03
CA THR A 4 45.57 13.87 -50.06
C THR A 4 46.44 13.25 -48.96
N GLU A 5 47.75 13.40 -49.06
CA GLU A 5 48.68 12.93 -48.05
C GLU A 5 48.58 13.82 -46.81
N LYS A 6 48.10 13.24 -45.72
CA LYS A 6 48.09 13.87 -44.40
C LYS A 6 49.50 13.80 -43.82
N LEU A 7 49.99 14.90 -43.30
CA LEU A 7 51.21 14.90 -42.50
C LEU A 7 50.93 14.26 -41.14
N ASP A 8 51.60 13.15 -40.86
CA ASP A 8 51.52 12.43 -39.58
C ASP A 8 52.49 12.99 -38.52
N PHE A 9 53.28 14.01 -38.88
CA PHE A 9 54.25 14.64 -38.01
C PHE A 9 54.19 16.16 -38.16
N ASP A 10 54.69 16.86 -37.15
CA ASP A 10 54.81 18.30 -37.14
C ASP A 10 56.22 18.71 -37.62
N PRO A 11 56.34 19.44 -38.75
CA PRO A 11 57.63 19.91 -39.26
C PRO A 11 58.42 20.79 -38.29
N TYR A 12 57.74 21.62 -37.49
CA TYR A 12 58.39 22.51 -36.53
C TYR A 12 58.97 21.71 -35.36
N GLU A 13 58.19 20.75 -34.83
CA GLU A 13 58.62 19.87 -33.74
C GLU A 13 59.75 18.92 -34.18
N LEU A 14 59.69 18.39 -35.41
CA LEU A 14 60.69 17.45 -35.91
C LEU A 14 62.07 18.09 -36.14
N LEU A 15 62.08 19.35 -36.58
CA LEU A 15 63.30 20.14 -36.73
C LEU A 15 63.70 20.88 -35.45
N GLU A 16 62.90 20.81 -34.38
CA GLU A 16 63.14 21.51 -33.12
C GLU A 16 63.29 23.04 -33.31
N VAL A 17 62.40 23.64 -34.11
CA VAL A 17 62.39 25.08 -34.43
C VAL A 17 61.07 25.74 -34.04
N ASP A 18 61.13 27.03 -33.70
CA ASP A 18 59.95 27.82 -33.37
C ASP A 18 59.09 28.13 -34.62
N GLU A 19 57.80 28.45 -34.42
CA GLU A 19 56.87 28.90 -35.47
C GLU A 19 57.41 30.16 -36.17
N ASP A 20 58.12 31.02 -35.41
CA ASP A 20 58.72 32.28 -35.87
C ASP A 20 60.15 32.13 -36.45
N ALA A 21 60.68 30.91 -36.55
CA ALA A 21 62.04 30.67 -37.02
C ALA A 21 62.26 31.17 -38.47
N THR A 22 63.40 31.80 -38.75
CA THR A 22 63.74 32.23 -40.11
C THR A 22 64.08 31.02 -40.98
N GLU A 23 63.98 31.16 -42.30
CA GLU A 23 64.38 30.09 -43.24
C GLU A 23 65.83 29.62 -43.01
N ASN A 24 66.73 30.55 -42.68
CA ASN A 24 68.11 30.23 -42.33
C ASN A 24 68.22 29.33 -41.09
N ASP A 25 67.34 29.52 -40.10
CA ASP A 25 67.33 28.71 -38.89
C ASP A 25 66.76 27.32 -39.15
N VAL A 26 65.74 27.22 -40.02
CA VAL A 26 65.20 25.94 -40.51
C VAL A 26 66.28 25.15 -41.25
N ILE A 27 67.06 25.78 -42.13
CA ILE A 27 68.16 25.12 -42.87
C ILE A 27 69.26 24.64 -41.91
N LYS A 28 69.63 25.47 -40.92
CA LYS A 28 70.62 25.06 -39.89
C LYS A 28 70.11 23.86 -39.07
N ALA A 29 68.85 23.88 -38.67
CA ALA A 29 68.23 22.80 -37.91
C ALA A 29 68.15 21.50 -38.73
N TYR A 30 67.76 21.59 -40.01
CA TYR A 30 67.80 20.48 -40.94
C TYR A 30 69.18 19.83 -41.01
N ARG A 31 70.25 20.63 -41.18
CA ARG A 31 71.62 20.10 -41.26
C ARG A 31 72.02 19.33 -40.00
N LYS A 32 71.65 19.84 -38.82
CA LYS A 32 71.90 19.17 -37.53
C LYS A 32 71.15 17.84 -37.45
N GLN A 33 69.87 17.85 -37.80
CA GLN A 33 69.00 16.68 -37.67
C GLN A 33 69.28 15.62 -38.74
N ALA A 34 69.63 16.04 -39.96
CA ALA A 34 70.08 15.17 -41.05
C ALA A 34 71.37 14.43 -40.68
N LEU A 35 72.32 15.11 -40.03
CA LEU A 35 73.57 14.47 -39.57
C LEU A 35 73.30 13.44 -38.47
N LYS A 36 72.38 13.74 -37.55
CA LYS A 36 71.97 12.85 -36.46
C LYS A 36 71.31 11.57 -36.97
N TRP A 37 70.44 11.68 -37.98
CA TRP A 37 69.66 10.56 -38.54
C TRP A 37 70.20 10.03 -39.86
N HIS A 38 71.46 10.32 -40.20
CA HIS A 38 72.06 9.82 -41.44
C HIS A 38 72.23 8.28 -41.39
N PRO A 39 71.83 7.52 -42.44
CA PRO A 39 71.90 6.06 -42.43
C PRO A 39 73.34 5.51 -42.36
N ASP A 40 74.33 6.27 -42.84
CA ASP A 40 75.75 5.91 -42.76
C ASP A 40 76.32 6.01 -41.33
N LYS A 41 75.85 6.98 -40.54
CA LYS A 41 76.27 7.17 -39.13
C LYS A 41 75.51 6.28 -38.15
N ASN A 42 74.41 5.68 -38.59
CA ASN A 42 73.54 4.83 -37.78
C ASN A 42 73.40 3.43 -38.41
N PRO A 43 74.50 2.67 -38.54
CA PRO A 43 74.50 1.37 -39.23
C PRO A 43 73.63 0.31 -38.54
N ASP A 44 73.45 0.41 -37.22
CA ASP A 44 72.65 -0.53 -36.41
C ASP A 44 71.13 -0.28 -36.52
N CYS A 45 70.73 0.92 -36.94
CA CYS A 45 69.33 1.38 -36.97
C CYS A 45 68.94 1.97 -38.34
N LYS A 46 69.46 1.39 -39.43
CA LYS A 46 69.32 1.96 -40.79
C LYS A 46 67.88 2.25 -41.21
N GLU A 47 66.94 1.35 -40.92
CA GLU A 47 65.54 1.54 -41.29
C GLU A 47 64.92 2.75 -40.58
N ARG A 48 65.10 2.84 -39.26
CA ARG A 48 64.58 3.95 -38.45
C ARG A 48 65.24 5.27 -38.82
N ALA A 49 66.55 5.26 -39.05
CA ALA A 49 67.30 6.43 -39.49
C ALA A 49 66.81 6.91 -40.87
N SER A 50 66.62 6.01 -41.82
CA SER A 50 66.11 6.33 -43.16
C SER A 50 64.69 6.90 -43.11
N ALA A 51 63.80 6.31 -42.29
CA ALA A 51 62.44 6.80 -42.11
C ALA A 51 62.39 8.20 -41.47
N MET A 52 63.21 8.46 -40.45
CA MET A 52 63.32 9.79 -39.85
C MET A 52 63.93 10.80 -40.82
N PHE A 53 64.99 10.42 -41.53
CA PHE A 53 65.65 11.26 -42.54
C PHE A 53 64.66 11.70 -43.62
N LEU A 54 63.79 10.81 -44.09
CA LEU A 54 62.75 11.15 -45.04
C LEU A 54 61.76 12.18 -44.47
N LYS A 55 61.33 12.02 -43.21
CA LYS A 55 60.45 13.00 -42.53
C LYS A 55 61.14 14.36 -42.34
N ILE A 56 62.44 14.35 -42.03
CA ILE A 56 63.26 15.56 -41.85
C ILE A 56 63.40 16.32 -43.18
N SER A 57 63.68 15.61 -44.27
CA SER A 57 63.73 16.19 -45.62
C SER A 57 62.38 16.77 -46.04
N ARG A 58 61.29 16.04 -45.80
CA ARG A 58 59.93 16.54 -46.06
C ARG A 58 59.56 17.75 -45.19
N SER A 59 60.07 17.81 -43.96
CA SER A 59 59.88 18.98 -43.09
C SER A 59 60.58 20.22 -43.63
N LEU A 60 61.81 20.05 -44.14
CA LEU A 60 62.52 21.14 -44.80
C LEU A 60 61.72 21.66 -45.99
N GLU A 61 61.29 20.78 -46.91
CA GLU A 61 60.52 21.16 -48.10
C GLU A 61 59.29 22.01 -47.77
N ILE A 62 58.53 21.61 -46.74
CA ILE A 62 57.31 22.32 -46.31
C ILE A 62 57.63 23.67 -45.67
N LEU A 63 58.72 23.76 -44.92
CA LEU A 63 59.09 24.98 -44.18
C LEU A 63 59.88 25.98 -45.02
N THR A 64 60.51 25.53 -46.12
CA THR A 64 61.17 26.41 -47.09
C THR A 64 60.20 26.98 -48.13
N ASP A 65 59.16 26.23 -48.53
CA ASP A 65 58.14 26.77 -49.43
C ASP A 65 57.19 27.72 -48.69
N ALA A 66 57.16 28.99 -49.11
CA ALA A 66 56.35 30.02 -48.46
C ALA A 66 54.85 29.70 -48.47
N SER A 67 54.36 29.08 -49.56
CA SER A 67 52.95 28.69 -49.69
C SER A 67 52.59 27.55 -48.75
N ALA A 68 53.37 26.47 -48.74
CA ALA A 68 53.20 25.33 -47.85
C ALA A 68 53.33 25.72 -46.38
N ARG A 69 54.30 26.56 -46.02
CA ARG A 69 54.48 27.07 -44.66
C ARG A 69 53.27 27.90 -44.21
N ALA A 70 52.75 28.78 -45.07
CA ALA A 70 51.56 29.56 -44.77
C ALA A 70 50.32 28.65 -44.55
N ALA A 71 50.13 27.63 -45.40
CA ALA A 71 49.04 26.67 -45.26
C ALA A 71 49.14 25.85 -43.96
N LEU A 72 50.35 25.41 -43.59
CA LEU A 72 50.61 24.73 -42.32
C LEU A 72 50.28 25.63 -41.13
N ASN A 73 50.75 26.88 -41.14
CA ASN A 73 50.50 27.85 -40.08
C ASN A 73 48.99 28.14 -39.92
N HIS A 74 48.27 28.28 -41.04
CA HIS A 74 46.83 28.44 -41.03
C HIS A 74 46.13 27.21 -40.42
N LEU A 75 46.52 26.00 -40.80
CA LEU A 75 45.97 24.76 -40.24
C LEU A 75 46.21 24.65 -38.73
N ARG A 76 47.44 24.96 -38.26
CA ARG A 76 47.79 24.98 -36.83
C ARG A 76 46.92 25.97 -36.06
N LYS A 77 46.78 27.19 -36.58
CA LYS A 77 45.95 28.24 -35.99
C LYS A 77 44.49 27.81 -35.88
N ALA A 78 43.92 27.29 -36.97
CA ALA A 78 42.55 26.78 -36.98
C ALA A 78 42.35 25.65 -35.96
N LYS A 79 43.28 24.71 -35.86
CA LYS A 79 43.25 23.62 -34.87
C LYS A 79 43.31 24.14 -33.43
N ARG A 80 44.16 25.13 -33.16
CA ARG A 80 44.29 25.78 -31.84
C ARG A 80 43.00 26.51 -31.45
N GLU A 81 42.41 27.25 -32.38
CA GLU A 81 41.14 27.95 -32.17
C GLU A 81 39.96 26.99 -32.00
N ALA A 82 39.93 25.88 -32.74
CA ALA A 82 38.92 24.85 -32.56
C ALA A 82 39.02 24.19 -31.18
N LYS A 83 40.25 23.89 -30.72
CA LYS A 83 40.49 23.35 -29.37
C LYS A 83 40.00 24.30 -28.28
N LYS A 84 40.33 25.59 -28.38
CA LYS A 84 39.84 26.63 -27.44
C LYS A 84 38.31 26.73 -27.43
N ARG A 85 37.68 26.69 -28.61
CA ARG A 85 36.21 26.68 -28.74
C ARG A 85 35.60 25.46 -28.06
N PHE A 86 36.19 24.29 -28.26
CA PHE A 86 35.75 23.06 -27.61
C PHE A 86 35.88 23.15 -26.08
N GLU A 87 37.04 23.57 -25.56
CA GLU A 87 37.28 23.76 -24.12
C GLU A 87 36.28 24.75 -23.48
N HIS A 88 35.98 25.86 -24.17
CA HIS A 88 34.99 26.83 -23.70
C HIS A 88 33.57 26.27 -23.68
N LEU A 89 33.19 25.49 -24.70
CA LEU A 89 31.88 24.84 -24.73
C LEU A 89 31.77 23.74 -23.67
N ASP A 90 32.84 22.99 -23.43
CA ASP A 90 32.88 21.93 -22.45
C ASP A 90 32.74 22.48 -21.02
N SER A 91 33.51 23.52 -20.68
CA SER A 91 33.39 24.21 -19.40
C SER A 91 31.99 24.81 -19.16
N LYS A 92 31.35 25.36 -20.18
CA LYS A 92 29.95 25.84 -20.10
C LYS A 92 28.97 24.69 -19.88
N ARG A 93 29.09 23.60 -20.63
CA ARG A 93 28.22 22.41 -20.50
C ARG A 93 28.35 21.79 -19.12
N ARG A 94 29.58 21.70 -18.60
CA ARG A 94 29.86 21.20 -17.26
C ARG A 94 29.16 22.03 -16.18
N LYS A 95 29.30 23.37 -16.23
CA LYS A 95 28.61 24.26 -15.28
C LYS A 95 27.10 24.13 -15.33
N LEU A 96 26.52 24.04 -16.53
CA LEU A 96 25.08 23.86 -16.69
C LEU A 96 24.60 22.54 -16.08
N ARG A 97 25.36 21.46 -16.30
CA ARG A 97 25.04 20.15 -15.72
C ARG A 97 25.10 20.18 -14.19
N GLU A 98 26.16 20.74 -13.63
CA GLU A 98 26.33 20.87 -12.18
C GLU A 98 25.19 21.71 -11.56
N GLU A 99 24.77 22.81 -12.20
CA GLU A 99 23.65 23.63 -11.73
C GLU A 99 22.32 22.87 -11.77
N LEU A 100 22.06 22.10 -12.84
CA LEU A 100 20.85 21.28 -12.95
C LEU A 100 20.82 20.18 -11.89
N GLU A 101 21.93 19.50 -11.66
CA GLU A 101 22.05 18.42 -10.67
C GLU A 101 21.79 18.91 -9.24
N VAL A 102 22.32 20.10 -8.89
CA VAL A 102 22.04 20.73 -7.59
C VAL A 102 20.54 20.99 -7.44
N ARG A 103 19.90 21.59 -8.45
CA ARG A 103 18.47 21.90 -8.41
C ARG A 103 17.61 20.64 -8.31
N GLU A 104 17.96 19.60 -9.05
CA GLU A 104 17.25 18.31 -8.99
C GLU A 104 17.40 17.66 -7.62
N ASN A 105 18.61 17.67 -7.04
CA ASN A 105 18.84 17.15 -5.70
C ASN A 105 18.09 17.93 -4.63
N GLU A 106 18.03 19.26 -4.70
CA GLU A 106 17.24 20.09 -3.77
C GLU A 106 15.75 19.74 -3.84
N VAL A 107 15.20 19.53 -5.04
CA VAL A 107 13.80 19.14 -5.22
C VAL A 107 13.56 17.72 -4.69
N ASN A 108 14.49 16.79 -4.91
CA ASN A 108 14.38 15.43 -4.40
C ASN A 108 14.45 15.40 -2.87
N LEU A 109 15.37 16.14 -2.26
CA LEU A 109 15.44 16.29 -0.80
C LEU A 109 14.12 16.77 -0.21
N LYS A 110 13.50 17.80 -0.80
CA LYS A 110 12.19 18.29 -0.36
C LYS A 110 11.09 17.24 -0.48
N LYS A 111 11.10 16.44 -1.55
CA LYS A 111 10.15 15.33 -1.72
C LYS A 111 10.37 14.23 -0.69
N ASP A 112 11.62 13.92 -0.36
CA ASP A 112 11.95 12.92 0.65
C ASP A 112 11.53 13.39 2.05
N GLU A 113 11.75 14.67 2.37
CA GLU A 113 11.25 15.31 3.60
C GLU A 113 9.72 15.25 3.69
N GLU A 114 9.02 15.58 2.60
CA GLU A 114 7.56 15.50 2.52
C GLU A 114 7.06 14.06 2.72
N GLN A 115 7.68 13.08 2.05
CA GLN A 115 7.34 11.66 2.22
C GLN A 115 7.59 11.18 3.65
N GLN A 116 8.66 11.63 4.28
CA GLN A 116 8.95 11.27 5.67
C GLN A 116 7.88 11.85 6.60
N ALA A 117 7.48 13.11 6.41
CA ALA A 117 6.40 13.73 7.17
C ALA A 117 5.07 12.96 7.02
N TYR A 118 4.73 12.49 5.81
CA TYR A 118 3.54 11.63 5.61
C TYR A 118 3.63 10.30 6.34
N LYS A 119 4.81 9.65 6.35
CA LYS A 119 5.02 8.41 7.10
C LYS A 119 4.84 8.65 8.60
N ASP A 120 5.46 9.70 9.13
CA ASP A 120 5.37 10.05 10.54
C ASP A 120 3.91 10.33 10.92
N LEU A 121 3.18 11.09 10.10
CA LEU A 121 1.74 11.32 10.30
C LEU A 121 0.92 10.02 10.28
N ALA A 122 1.20 9.11 9.34
CA ALA A 122 0.50 7.83 9.27
C ALA A 122 0.72 6.98 10.53
N THR A 123 1.94 6.98 11.06
CA THR A 123 2.24 6.27 12.31
C THR A 123 1.47 6.87 13.51
N GLU A 124 1.34 8.19 13.59
CA GLU A 124 0.58 8.82 14.67
C GLU A 124 -0.92 8.58 14.54
N ILE A 125 -1.48 8.61 13.32
CA ILE A 125 -2.89 8.25 13.08
C ILE A 125 -3.16 6.82 13.55
N GLU A 126 -2.26 5.88 13.24
CA GLU A 126 -2.40 4.49 13.67
C GLU A 126 -2.34 4.35 15.20
N ARG A 127 -1.47 5.11 15.86
CA ARG A 127 -1.41 5.19 17.32
C ARG A 127 -2.73 5.67 17.92
N LEU A 128 -3.30 6.74 17.37
CA LEU A 128 -4.59 7.29 17.81
C LEU A 128 -5.74 6.30 17.59
N ARG A 129 -5.78 5.59 16.46
CA ARG A 129 -6.78 4.55 16.20
C ARG A 129 -6.73 3.43 17.23
N LYS A 130 -5.53 2.95 17.57
CA LYS A 130 -5.34 1.92 18.60
C LYS A 130 -5.74 2.41 19.98
N ALA A 131 -5.35 3.64 20.35
CA ALA A 131 -5.75 4.26 21.61
C ALA A 131 -7.27 4.39 21.70
N GLY A 132 -7.92 4.90 20.65
CA GLY A 132 -9.38 4.99 20.57
C GLY A 132 -10.07 3.64 20.65
N SER A 133 -9.57 2.62 19.94
CA SER A 133 -10.08 1.24 20.01
C SER A 133 -10.01 0.66 21.43
N LYS A 134 -8.88 0.86 22.11
CA LYS A 134 -8.69 0.40 23.49
C LYS A 134 -9.65 1.06 24.48
N ILE A 135 -9.93 2.35 24.30
CA ILE A 135 -10.91 3.09 25.12
C ILE A 135 -12.30 2.49 24.94
N LEU A 136 -12.76 2.32 23.70
CA LEU A 136 -14.07 1.74 23.40
C LEU A 136 -14.21 0.31 23.95
N GLN A 137 -13.14 -0.48 23.88
CA GLN A 137 -13.12 -1.83 24.44
C GLN A 137 -13.31 -1.79 25.97
N GLN A 138 -12.55 -0.93 26.66
CA GLN A 138 -12.69 -0.76 28.11
C GLN A 138 -14.08 -0.27 28.50
N GLU A 139 -14.70 0.62 27.72
CA GLU A 139 -16.07 1.07 27.95
C GLU A 139 -17.08 -0.07 27.77
N ARG A 140 -16.96 -0.87 26.69
CA ARG A 140 -17.80 -2.06 26.47
C ARG A 140 -17.70 -3.05 27.62
N GLU A 141 -16.48 -3.36 28.07
CA GLU A 141 -16.26 -4.26 29.22
C GLU A 141 -16.88 -3.72 30.51
N LYS A 142 -16.80 -2.41 30.76
CA LYS A 142 -17.45 -1.78 31.91
C LYS A 142 -18.98 -1.87 31.83
N VAL A 143 -19.56 -1.62 30.65
CA VAL A 143 -21.00 -1.76 30.41
C VAL A 143 -21.43 -3.22 30.59
N GLU A 144 -20.69 -4.17 30.02
CA GLU A 144 -20.96 -5.60 30.15
C GLU A 144 -20.93 -6.06 31.62
N LYS A 145 -19.94 -5.59 32.39
CA LYS A 145 -19.88 -5.86 33.84
C LYS A 145 -21.09 -5.31 34.58
N LYS A 146 -21.49 -4.05 34.30
CA LYS A 146 -22.70 -3.47 34.90
C LYS A 146 -23.95 -4.28 34.55
N VAL A 147 -24.15 -4.61 33.27
CA VAL A 147 -25.27 -5.44 32.82
C VAL A 147 -25.24 -6.82 33.49
N ARG A 148 -24.05 -7.43 33.67
CA ARG A 148 -23.90 -8.73 34.35
C ARG A 148 -24.19 -8.64 35.84
N GLU A 149 -23.83 -7.55 36.50
CA GLU A 149 -24.15 -7.28 37.90
C GLU A 149 -25.64 -7.02 38.10
N GLU A 150 -26.27 -6.23 37.22
CA GLU A 150 -27.73 -6.03 37.19
C GLU A 150 -28.51 -7.30 36.85
N ARG A 151 -27.91 -8.20 36.05
CA ARG A 151 -28.44 -9.54 35.76
C ARG A 151 -28.16 -10.57 36.86
N LYS A 152 -27.44 -10.25 37.94
CA LYS A 152 -27.44 -11.15 39.12
C LYS A 152 -28.87 -11.17 39.65
N PRO A 153 -29.54 -12.33 39.71
CA PRO A 153 -30.92 -12.38 40.15
C PRO A 153 -30.98 -11.99 41.63
N SER A 154 -31.39 -10.76 41.91
CA SER A 154 -32.08 -10.45 43.15
C SER A 154 -33.46 -11.11 43.05
N SER A 155 -33.70 -12.07 43.95
CA SER A 155 -34.95 -12.82 44.18
C SER A 155 -35.37 -13.88 43.14
N ILE A 156 -35.75 -15.04 43.69
CA ILE A 156 -36.31 -16.27 43.12
C ILE A 156 -36.96 -16.11 41.72
N SER A 157 -36.53 -16.94 40.78
CA SER A 157 -37.13 -17.08 39.45
C SER A 157 -38.34 -18.02 39.51
N HIS A 158 -39.53 -17.55 39.12
CA HIS A 158 -40.77 -18.35 38.98
C HIS A 158 -40.71 -19.44 37.87
N SER A 159 -39.53 -19.75 37.32
CA SER A 159 -39.34 -20.66 36.18
C SER A 159 -38.96 -22.09 36.55
N ASP A 160 -38.59 -22.35 37.81
CA ASP A 160 -37.91 -23.60 38.14
C ASP A 160 -38.88 -24.73 38.50
N PHE A 161 -40.12 -24.40 38.88
CA PHE A 161 -41.13 -25.36 39.27
C PHE A 161 -42.32 -25.36 38.29
N VAL A 162 -42.10 -25.87 37.07
CA VAL A 162 -43.15 -26.07 36.05
C VAL A 162 -43.44 -27.56 35.79
N LEU A 163 -44.71 -27.97 35.83
CA LEU A 163 -45.16 -29.34 35.53
C LEU A 163 -46.08 -29.36 34.31
N LYS A 164 -45.77 -30.19 33.31
CA LYS A 164 -46.64 -30.41 32.16
C LYS A 164 -47.51 -31.65 32.34
N VAL A 165 -48.83 -31.46 32.36
CA VAL A 165 -49.83 -32.53 32.50
C VAL A 165 -50.61 -32.78 31.21
N LYS A 166 -51.05 -34.01 30.97
CA LYS A 166 -51.79 -34.48 29.78
C LYS A 166 -52.99 -35.33 30.19
N TRP A 167 -54.04 -35.33 29.38
CA TRP A 167 -55.24 -36.17 29.56
C TRP A 167 -55.67 -36.86 28.26
N ASP A 168 -56.41 -37.94 28.43
CA ASP A 168 -56.99 -38.74 27.35
C ASP A 168 -58.38 -38.21 26.93
N GLU A 169 -58.90 -38.68 25.78
CA GLU A 169 -60.15 -38.20 25.16
C GLU A 169 -61.44 -38.53 25.93
N SER A 170 -61.35 -39.45 26.89
CA SER A 170 -62.44 -39.80 27.82
C SER A 170 -62.74 -38.71 28.83
N VAL A 171 -61.77 -37.82 29.10
CA VAL A 171 -61.93 -36.63 29.93
C VAL A 171 -62.32 -35.52 28.96
N GLY A 172 -63.53 -34.97 29.07
CA GLY A 172 -64.12 -34.03 28.09
C GLY A 172 -63.36 -32.71 27.92
N ASN A 173 -64.06 -31.61 27.63
CA ASN A 173 -63.40 -30.30 27.52
C ASN A 173 -62.86 -29.85 28.89
N VAL A 174 -61.57 -30.04 29.12
CA VAL A 174 -60.88 -29.62 30.35
C VAL A 174 -60.56 -28.13 30.27
N SER A 175 -61.19 -27.34 31.14
CA SER A 175 -60.93 -25.89 31.30
C SER A 175 -59.82 -25.61 32.31
N GLU A 176 -59.24 -24.41 32.24
CA GLU A 176 -58.22 -23.94 33.19
C GLU A 176 -58.69 -24.05 34.64
N GLU A 177 -59.93 -23.61 34.90
CA GLU A 177 -60.58 -23.66 36.21
C GLU A 177 -60.73 -25.09 36.73
N SER A 178 -61.06 -26.05 35.85
CA SER A 178 -61.22 -27.46 36.23
C SER A 178 -59.89 -28.11 36.63
N ILE A 179 -58.78 -27.75 35.96
CA ILE A 179 -57.44 -28.22 36.35
C ILE A 179 -57.04 -27.60 37.68
N ARG A 180 -57.27 -26.30 37.86
CA ARG A 180 -56.95 -25.60 39.12
C ARG A 180 -57.67 -26.25 40.29
N GLU A 181 -58.98 -26.48 40.20
CA GLU A 181 -59.77 -27.09 41.26
C GLU A 181 -59.29 -28.51 41.66
N GLN A 182 -58.82 -29.29 40.68
CA GLN A 182 -58.34 -30.66 40.94
C GLN A 182 -56.97 -30.66 41.64
N PHE A 183 -56.06 -29.75 41.26
CA PHE A 183 -54.72 -29.67 41.84
C PHE A 183 -54.65 -28.84 43.14
N GLU A 184 -55.55 -27.87 43.33
CA GLU A 184 -55.62 -27.02 44.53
C GLU A 184 -55.93 -27.81 45.81
N LYS A 185 -56.55 -29.00 45.67
CA LYS A 185 -56.78 -29.95 46.78
C LYS A 185 -55.48 -30.52 47.37
N PHE A 186 -54.40 -30.53 46.59
CA PHE A 186 -53.13 -31.18 46.96
C PHE A 186 -51.99 -30.17 47.13
N CYS A 187 -52.05 -29.04 46.43
CA CYS A 187 -50.96 -28.06 46.38
C CYS A 187 -51.44 -26.68 45.91
N VAL A 188 -50.68 -25.63 46.25
CA VAL A 188 -50.94 -24.27 45.75
C VAL A 188 -50.36 -24.15 44.34
N VAL A 189 -51.23 -23.89 43.36
CA VAL A 189 -50.87 -23.68 41.95
C VAL A 189 -50.88 -22.18 41.66
N GLU A 190 -49.76 -21.63 41.18
CA GLU A 190 -49.68 -20.20 40.85
C GLU A 190 -50.37 -19.93 39.52
N ASP A 191 -49.93 -20.60 38.45
CA ASP A 191 -50.43 -20.36 37.10
C ASP A 191 -50.76 -21.66 36.37
N VAL A 192 -51.79 -21.61 35.52
CA VAL A 192 -52.28 -22.76 34.75
C VAL A 192 -52.49 -22.35 33.31
N ILE A 193 -51.69 -22.90 32.40
CA ILE A 193 -51.79 -22.63 30.97
C ILE A 193 -52.32 -23.88 30.26
N VAL A 194 -53.58 -23.82 29.84
CA VAL A 194 -54.22 -24.90 29.06
C VAL A 194 -53.93 -24.72 27.58
N SER A 195 -53.58 -25.80 26.87
CA SER A 195 -53.37 -25.74 25.43
C SER A 195 -54.66 -25.44 24.68
N LYS A 196 -54.70 -24.33 23.94
CA LYS A 196 -55.81 -23.98 23.06
C LYS A 196 -55.66 -24.73 21.72
N GLY A 197 -56.48 -25.75 21.48
CA GLY A 197 -56.51 -26.51 20.22
C GLY A 197 -56.70 -28.02 20.41
N LEU A 198 -56.33 -28.82 19.40
CA LEU A 198 -56.46 -30.30 19.41
C LEU A 198 -55.51 -31.01 20.39
N LYS A 199 -54.54 -30.28 20.95
CA LYS A 199 -53.59 -30.82 21.92
C LYS A 199 -54.26 -30.84 23.30
N LYS A 200 -54.05 -31.91 24.06
CA LYS A 200 -54.67 -32.15 25.38
C LYS A 200 -53.61 -32.10 26.48
N PHE A 201 -53.05 -30.92 26.72
CA PHE A 201 -52.07 -30.71 27.78
C PHE A 201 -52.25 -29.36 28.47
N ALA A 202 -51.78 -29.28 29.73
CA ALA A 202 -51.65 -28.03 30.45
C ALA A 202 -50.27 -27.94 31.10
N ILE A 203 -49.84 -26.71 31.35
CA ILE A 203 -48.59 -26.39 32.03
C ILE A 203 -48.97 -25.68 33.33
N LEU A 204 -48.52 -26.24 34.45
CA LEU A 204 -48.76 -25.74 35.80
C LEU A 204 -47.45 -25.13 36.32
N SER A 205 -47.51 -23.92 36.84
CA SER A 205 -46.40 -23.27 37.53
C SER A 205 -46.66 -23.25 39.04
N PHE A 206 -45.64 -23.59 39.83
CA PHE A 206 -45.71 -23.65 41.28
C PHE A 206 -44.71 -22.70 41.92
N GLY A 207 -45.04 -22.15 43.09
CA GLY A 207 -44.12 -21.33 43.87
C GLY A 207 -43.09 -22.12 44.68
N SER A 208 -43.21 -23.45 44.76
CA SER A 208 -42.37 -24.32 45.58
C SER A 208 -42.18 -25.72 44.99
N GLU A 209 -41.01 -26.31 45.21
CA GLU A 209 -40.66 -27.69 44.85
C GLU A 209 -41.57 -28.73 45.54
N GLU A 210 -41.98 -28.44 46.78
CA GLU A 210 -42.87 -29.32 47.55
C GLU A 210 -44.27 -29.38 46.92
N ALA A 211 -44.76 -28.26 46.40
CA ALA A 211 -46.05 -28.17 45.73
C ALA A 211 -46.04 -28.98 44.41
N MET A 212 -44.98 -28.85 43.62
CA MET A 212 -44.80 -29.67 42.42
C MET A 212 -44.72 -31.17 42.74
N SER A 213 -43.97 -31.55 43.78
CA SER A 213 -43.79 -32.95 44.15
C SER A 213 -45.11 -33.61 44.56
N LYS A 214 -45.96 -32.87 45.30
CA LYS A 214 -47.32 -33.31 45.64
C LYS A 214 -48.22 -33.45 44.40
N ALA A 215 -48.11 -32.51 43.46
CA ALA A 215 -48.86 -32.60 42.19
C ALA A 215 -48.44 -33.83 41.36
N LYS A 216 -47.15 -34.18 41.34
CA LYS A 216 -46.64 -35.42 40.71
C LYS A 216 -47.22 -36.67 41.38
N ALA A 217 -47.17 -36.73 42.71
CA ALA A 217 -47.74 -37.84 43.48
C ALA A 217 -49.25 -38.01 43.24
N ALA A 218 -50.01 -36.91 43.20
CA ALA A 218 -51.45 -36.97 42.90
C ALA A 218 -51.76 -37.54 41.50
N CYS A 219 -50.88 -37.32 40.52
CA CYS A 219 -51.00 -37.93 39.19
C CYS A 219 -50.63 -39.41 39.20
N ASP A 220 -49.57 -39.79 39.93
CA ASP A 220 -49.11 -41.19 40.03
C ASP A 220 -50.12 -42.07 40.77
N ASP A 221 -50.74 -41.55 41.83
CA ASP A 221 -51.78 -42.23 42.61
C ASP A 221 -53.15 -42.26 41.89
N SER A 222 -53.24 -41.72 40.67
CA SER A 222 -54.48 -41.54 39.90
C SER A 222 -55.58 -40.77 40.66
N ALA A 223 -55.21 -39.96 41.65
CA ALA A 223 -56.13 -39.10 42.40
C ALA A 223 -56.68 -37.95 41.53
N VAL A 224 -55.98 -37.62 40.44
CA VAL A 224 -56.44 -36.76 39.35
C VAL A 224 -56.41 -37.54 38.01
N PRO A 225 -57.33 -37.27 37.08
CA PRO A 225 -57.38 -37.93 35.76
C PRO A 225 -56.32 -37.38 34.78
N PHE A 226 -55.13 -37.02 35.28
CA PHE A 226 -54.05 -36.40 34.53
C PHE A 226 -52.75 -37.19 34.68
N ARG A 227 -51.94 -37.24 33.62
CA ARG A 227 -50.59 -37.82 33.65
C ARG A 227 -49.57 -36.73 33.37
N TYR A 228 -48.51 -36.62 34.17
CA TYR A 228 -47.43 -35.68 33.87
C TYR A 228 -46.45 -36.26 32.85
N ALA A 229 -45.83 -35.38 32.06
CA ALA A 229 -44.73 -35.76 31.19
C ALA A 229 -43.44 -35.82 32.03
N SER A 230 -42.85 -37.01 32.18
CA SER A 230 -41.56 -37.16 32.87
C SER A 230 -40.48 -36.35 32.16
N ASP A 231 -39.69 -35.59 32.94
CA ASP A 231 -38.58 -34.78 32.44
C ASP A 231 -37.52 -35.70 31.81
N LYS A 232 -37.44 -35.69 30.47
CA LYS A 232 -36.20 -36.13 29.81
C LYS A 232 -35.16 -35.05 30.08
N SER A 233 -34.35 -35.27 31.12
CA SER A 233 -33.12 -34.55 31.37
C SER A 233 -32.22 -34.55 30.13
N LYS A 234 -31.93 -33.34 29.64
CA LYS A 234 -30.66 -32.87 29.04
C LYS A 234 -29.75 -33.92 28.36
N GLN A 235 -29.61 -33.84 27.04
CA GLN A 235 -28.33 -34.09 26.36
C GLN A 235 -28.31 -33.54 24.92
N CYS A 236 -27.13 -33.05 24.53
CA CYS A 236 -26.62 -32.91 23.16
C CYS A 236 -27.29 -31.88 22.23
N ASP A 237 -26.61 -31.03 21.47
CA ASP A 237 -25.20 -30.96 21.10
C ASP A 237 -24.83 -29.56 20.61
N GLN A 238 -23.55 -29.22 20.76
CA GLN A 238 -22.90 -28.18 19.99
C GLN A 238 -22.98 -28.54 18.49
N ALA A 239 -23.81 -27.82 17.74
CA ALA A 239 -23.75 -27.80 16.30
C ALA A 239 -23.03 -26.52 15.85
N THR A 240 -21.90 -26.77 15.22
CA THR A 240 -21.01 -25.89 14.47
C THR A 240 -21.72 -24.92 13.53
N GLU A 241 -21.11 -23.75 13.42
CA GLU A 241 -21.05 -22.87 12.25
C GLU A 241 -21.84 -23.33 11.02
N THR A 242 -22.90 -22.60 10.71
CA THR A 242 -23.15 -22.19 9.33
C THR A 242 -23.65 -20.76 9.39
N ILE A 243 -22.77 -19.84 9.07
CA ILE A 243 -23.14 -18.46 8.77
C ILE A 243 -24.01 -18.54 7.53
N ALA A 244 -25.32 -18.42 7.71
CA ALA A 244 -26.23 -18.17 6.62
C ALA A 244 -25.86 -16.83 6.00
N GLU A 245 -25.62 -16.82 4.70
CA GLU A 245 -25.50 -15.62 3.89
C GLU A 245 -26.75 -14.76 4.07
N PHE A 246 -26.63 -13.76 4.93
CA PHE A 246 -27.61 -12.70 5.07
C PHE A 246 -27.44 -11.79 3.86
N ASN A 247 -28.24 -12.02 2.82
CA ASN A 247 -28.44 -11.07 1.73
C ASN A 247 -29.15 -9.82 2.28
N PRO A 248 -28.48 -8.66 2.37
CA PRO A 248 -29.14 -7.44 2.76
C PRO A 248 -29.54 -6.71 1.47
N THR A 249 -30.70 -7.06 0.92
CA THR A 249 -31.49 -6.10 0.15
C THR A 249 -32.12 -5.14 1.16
N ASN A 250 -31.28 -4.30 1.78
CA ASN A 250 -31.78 -3.14 2.48
C ASN A 250 -30.77 -1.99 2.30
N GLU A 251 -31.21 -1.07 1.46
CA GLU A 251 -30.49 0.05 0.87
C GLU A 251 -30.29 1.16 1.91
N TYR A 252 -29.47 0.87 2.93
CA TYR A 252 -28.94 1.90 3.83
C TYR A 252 -27.43 1.74 3.90
N LEU A 253 -26.75 2.60 3.13
CA LEU A 253 -25.29 2.68 3.04
C LEU A 253 -24.67 2.68 4.44
N ASP A 254 -23.86 1.67 4.74
CA ASP A 254 -23.05 1.64 5.96
C ASP A 254 -21.98 2.73 5.89
N ARG A 255 -22.32 3.89 6.49
CA ARG A 255 -21.48 5.11 6.54
C ARG A 255 -20.22 4.94 7.39
N THR A 256 -20.02 3.80 8.04
CA THR A 256 -18.87 3.56 8.92
C THR A 256 -17.65 2.97 8.20
N THR A 257 -17.82 2.50 6.95
CA THR A 257 -16.71 1.95 6.15
C THR A 257 -16.17 2.97 5.14
N LEU A 258 -14.86 2.96 4.90
CA LEU A 258 -14.18 3.86 3.94
C LEU A 258 -14.78 3.74 2.52
N LYS A 259 -15.20 2.54 2.14
CA LYS A 259 -15.84 2.26 0.85
C LYS A 259 -17.24 2.90 0.77
N GLY A 260 -18.01 2.88 1.86
CA GLY A 260 -19.29 3.57 1.96
C GLY A 260 -19.14 5.10 1.90
N HIS A 261 -18.10 5.65 2.53
CA HIS A 261 -17.80 7.09 2.47
C HIS A 261 -17.47 7.56 1.05
N LEU A 262 -16.58 6.85 0.34
CA LEU A 262 -16.19 7.21 -1.04
C LEU A 262 -17.36 7.11 -2.02
N GLN A 263 -18.23 6.11 -1.84
CA GLN A 263 -19.43 5.97 -2.67
C GLN A 263 -20.45 7.09 -2.41
N PHE A 264 -20.64 7.47 -1.15
CA PHE A 264 -21.51 8.58 -0.77
C PHE A 264 -21.00 9.92 -1.32
N GLU A 265 -19.69 10.17 -1.21
CA GLU A 265 -19.06 11.39 -1.74
C GLU A 265 -19.19 11.49 -3.26
N SER A 266 -19.01 10.37 -3.98
CA SER A 266 -19.24 10.28 -5.42
C SER A 266 -20.69 10.57 -5.82
N ASP A 267 -21.67 10.08 -5.05
CA ASP A 267 -23.09 10.31 -5.32
C ASP A 267 -23.48 11.78 -5.09
N ILE A 268 -23.01 12.39 -3.99
CA ILE A 268 -23.21 13.81 -3.68
C ILE A 268 -22.64 14.70 -4.80
N LEU A 269 -21.39 14.46 -5.23
CA LEU A 269 -20.75 15.24 -6.28
C LEU A 269 -21.46 15.12 -7.64
N SER A 270 -22.06 13.96 -7.91
CA SER A 270 -22.83 13.75 -9.15
C SER A 270 -24.13 14.53 -9.12
N ARG A 271 -24.87 14.50 -8.00
CA ARG A 271 -26.08 15.32 -7.81
C ARG A 271 -25.80 16.82 -7.89
N MET A 272 -24.67 17.28 -7.33
CA MET A 272 -24.26 18.69 -7.43
C MET A 272 -23.95 19.10 -8.88
N ARG A 273 -23.29 18.24 -9.66
CA ARG A 273 -23.03 18.49 -11.08
C ARG A 273 -24.31 18.56 -11.89
N GLU A 274 -25.24 17.63 -11.68
CA GLU A 274 -26.54 17.67 -12.36
C GLU A 274 -27.34 18.92 -12.00
N ALA A 275 -27.33 19.33 -10.73
CA ALA A 275 -27.99 20.55 -10.28
C ALA A 275 -27.37 21.80 -10.95
N ALA A 276 -26.05 21.86 -11.07
CA ALA A 276 -25.35 22.96 -11.74
C ALA A 276 -25.68 23.00 -13.25
N LEU A 277 -25.74 21.85 -13.92
CA LEU A 277 -26.16 21.76 -15.31
C LEU A 277 -27.60 22.21 -15.52
N LYS A 278 -28.52 21.80 -14.63
CA LYS A 278 -29.93 22.23 -14.67
C LYS A 278 -30.08 23.74 -14.45
N GLN A 279 -29.31 24.33 -13.53
CA GLN A 279 -29.30 25.77 -13.33
C GLN A 279 -28.77 26.53 -14.55
N ASN A 280 -27.72 26.02 -15.20
CA ASN A 280 -27.18 26.62 -16.42
C ASN A 280 -28.15 26.50 -17.61
N ALA A 281 -28.88 25.38 -17.72
CA ALA A 281 -29.91 25.19 -18.73
C ALA A 281 -31.14 26.09 -18.51
N SER A 282 -31.46 26.46 -17.27
CA SER A 282 -32.57 27.39 -16.95
C SER A 282 -32.25 28.88 -17.18
N LYS A 283 -30.98 29.21 -17.48
CA LYS A 283 -30.51 30.58 -17.72
C LYS A 283 -30.31 30.92 -19.20
N GLN A 284 -30.60 29.97 -20.10
CA GLN A 284 -30.72 30.17 -21.55
C GLN A 284 -32.18 30.21 -21.95
#